data_AF-A0A7W4YD74-F1
#
_entry.id   AF-A0A7W4YD74-F1
#
_cell.length_a   1.000
_cell.length_b   1.000
_cell.length_c   1.000
_cell.angle_alpha   90.00
_cell.angle_beta   90.00
_cell.angle_gamma   90.00
#
_symmetry.space_group_name_H-M   'P 1'
#
loop_
_entity.id
_entity.type
_entity.pdbx_description
1 polymer ?
#
loop_
_entity_poly.entity_id
_entity_poly.type
_entity_poly.pdbx_seq_one_letter_code
_entity_poly.pdbx_strand_id
1 'polypeptide(L)'
;MGRLARAQAFTDELTQATRVYLRWASGSPSAPDLRTALSEYTVLNQATGIVMARQRCSHEDALQVLRDTAARSGAPLHDAADTVVQEVTGATATPPAPFIPRRPPRTPAQHT
;
A
#
# COMPACT_ATOMS: atom_id res chain seq x y z
N MET A 1 -11.47 -47.51 23.61
CA MET A 1 -11.94 -46.12 23.38
C MET A 1 -10.82 -45.06 23.27
N GLY A 2 -9.54 -45.40 23.00
CA GLY A 2 -8.45 -44.41 23.05
C GLY A 2 -7.98 -43.80 21.71
N ARG A 3 -8.17 -44.50 20.58
CA ARG A 3 -7.56 -44.09 19.29
C ARG A 3 -8.32 -42.96 18.60
N LEU A 4 -9.65 -42.96 18.71
CA LEU A 4 -10.49 -41.89 18.15
C LEU A 4 -10.29 -40.57 18.89
N ALA A 5 -10.28 -40.59 20.23
CA ALA A 5 -10.03 -39.40 21.05
C ALA A 5 -8.65 -38.78 20.76
N ARG A 6 -7.61 -39.61 20.55
CA ARG A 6 -6.27 -39.15 20.20
C ARG A 6 -6.19 -38.58 18.77
N ALA A 7 -6.94 -39.16 17.83
CA ALA A 7 -7.03 -38.63 16.46
C ALA A 7 -7.77 -37.28 16.42
N GLN A 8 -8.82 -37.11 17.25
CA GLN A 8 -9.55 -35.86 17.36
C GLN A 8 -8.67 -34.75 17.95
N ALA A 9 -7.98 -35.01 19.06
CA ALA A 9 -7.08 -34.05 19.67
C ALA A 9 -5.96 -33.57 18.72
N PHE A 10 -5.40 -34.49 17.92
CA PHE A 10 -4.40 -34.15 16.90
C PHE A 10 -4.98 -33.26 15.78
N THR A 11 -6.22 -33.52 15.36
CA THR A 11 -6.89 -32.71 14.33
C THR A 11 -7.20 -31.29 14.84
N ASP A 12 -7.58 -31.16 16.11
CA ASP A 12 -7.82 -29.87 16.75
C ASP A 12 -6.55 -29.02 16.81
N GLU A 13 -5.42 -29.65 17.17
CA GLU A 13 -4.10 -29.01 17.20
C GLU A 13 -3.68 -28.52 15.80
N LEU A 14 -3.84 -29.35 14.77
CA LEU A 14 -3.55 -28.98 13.38
C LEU A 14 -4.46 -27.85 12.88
N THR A 15 -5.74 -27.89 13.25
CA THR A 15 -6.70 -26.84 12.89
C THR A 15 -6.31 -25.51 13.51
N GLN A 16 -5.85 -25.52 14.77
CA GLN A 16 -5.40 -24.31 15.46
C GLN A 16 -4.11 -23.77 14.85
N ALA A 17 -3.12 -24.61 14.58
CA ALA A 17 -1.87 -24.22 13.94
C ALA A 17 -2.11 -23.63 12.54
N THR A 18 -2.97 -24.26 11.74
CA THR A 18 -3.32 -23.80 10.39
C THR A 18 -4.05 -22.46 10.43
N ARG A 19 -4.96 -22.26 11.39
CA ARG A 19 -5.68 -20.99 11.55
C ARG A 19 -4.74 -19.82 11.87
N VAL A 20 -3.74 -20.05 12.72
CA VAL A 20 -2.72 -19.05 13.04
C VAL A 20 -1.86 -18.75 11.81
N TYR A 21 -1.41 -19.78 11.09
CA TYR A 21 -0.65 -19.62 9.85
C TYR A 21 -1.42 -18.84 8.78
N LEU A 22 -2.69 -19.16 8.55
CA LEU A 22 -3.53 -18.47 7.59
C LEU A 22 -3.79 -17.00 7.97
N ARG A 23 -3.98 -16.71 9.26
CA ARG A 23 -4.13 -15.33 9.74
C ARG A 23 -2.87 -14.51 9.44
N TRP A 24 -1.70 -15.07 9.74
CA TRP A 24 -0.42 -14.43 9.43
C TRP A 24 -0.23 -14.24 7.92
N ALA A 25 -0.52 -15.27 7.12
CA ALA A 25 -0.47 -15.19 5.66
C ALA A 25 -1.44 -14.14 5.08
N SER A 26 -2.63 -13.98 5.67
CA SER A 26 -3.63 -12.98 5.28
C SER A 26 -3.33 -11.56 5.74
N GLY A 27 -2.43 -11.38 6.71
CA GLY A 27 -2.00 -10.07 7.17
C GLY A 27 -0.96 -9.40 6.26
N SER A 28 -0.47 -10.12 5.25
CA SER A 28 0.36 -9.54 4.20
C SER A 28 -0.54 -8.77 3.23
N PRO A 29 -0.29 -7.47 2.99
CA PRO A 29 -1.08 -6.71 2.02
C PRO A 29 -1.03 -7.43 0.67
N SER A 30 -2.20 -7.64 0.07
CA SER A 30 -2.27 -8.30 -1.23
C SER A 30 -1.52 -7.46 -2.26
N ALA A 31 -0.94 -8.11 -3.28
CA ALA A 31 -0.31 -7.40 -4.40
C ALA A 31 -1.17 -6.25 -5.00
N PRO A 32 -2.52 -6.37 -5.15
CA PRO A 32 -3.36 -5.24 -5.55
C PRO A 32 -3.43 -4.12 -4.49
N ASP A 33 -3.60 -4.43 -3.21
CA ASP A 33 -3.71 -3.43 -2.14
C ASP A 33 -2.44 -2.59 -2.00
N LEU A 34 -1.28 -3.25 -2.11
CA LEU A 34 0.01 -2.57 -2.12
C LEU A 34 0.19 -1.69 -3.37
N ARG A 35 -0.28 -2.15 -4.54
CA ARG A 35 -0.22 -1.35 -5.77
C ARG A 35 -1.06 -0.08 -5.66
N THR A 36 -2.27 -0.20 -5.12
CA THR A 36 -3.15 0.94 -4.87
C THR A 36 -2.50 1.92 -3.91
N ALA A 37 -1.99 1.44 -2.78
CA ALA A 37 -1.30 2.29 -1.81
C ALA A 37 -0.06 2.99 -2.41
N LEU A 38 0.75 2.30 -3.22
CA LEU A 38 1.91 2.90 -3.89
C LEU A 38 1.50 3.93 -4.95
N SER A 39 0.38 3.71 -5.63
CA SER A 39 -0.17 4.64 -6.61
C SER A 39 -0.58 5.94 -5.94
N GLU A 40 -1.36 5.84 -4.86
CA GLU A 40 -1.80 6.97 -4.04
C GLU A 40 -0.60 7.74 -3.46
N TYR A 41 0.44 7.01 -3.02
CA TYR A 41 1.65 7.63 -2.47
C TYR A 41 2.44 8.42 -3.52
N THR A 42 2.36 8.06 -4.80
CA THR A 42 3.09 8.77 -5.87
C THR A 42 2.50 10.16 -6.11
N VAL A 43 1.17 10.26 -6.18
CA VAL A 43 0.45 11.53 -6.34
C VAL A 43 0.68 12.44 -5.14
N LEU A 44 0.62 11.89 -3.92
CA LEU A 44 0.90 12.64 -2.69
C LEU A 44 2.30 13.27 -2.73
N ASN A 45 3.32 12.48 -3.06
CA ASN A 45 4.71 12.97 -3.13
C ASN A 45 4.90 14.04 -4.23
N GLN A 46 4.21 13.92 -5.35
CA GLN A 46 4.24 14.95 -6.40
C GLN A 46 3.66 16.27 -5.89
N ALA A 47 2.49 16.23 -5.26
CA ALA A 47 1.86 17.41 -4.67
C ALA A 47 2.74 18.02 -3.57
N THR A 48 3.35 17.20 -2.71
CA THR A 48 4.30 17.66 -1.69
C THR A 48 5.50 18.37 -2.32
N GLY A 49 6.08 17.82 -3.39
CA GLY A 49 7.19 18.46 -4.11
C GLY A 49 6.80 19.80 -4.73
N ILE A 50 5.59 19.91 -5.29
CA ILE A 50 5.05 21.18 -5.82
C ILE A 50 4.92 22.23 -4.70
N VAL A 51 4.35 21.85 -3.56
CA VAL A 51 4.17 22.75 -2.41
C VAL A 51 5.52 23.20 -1.84
N MET A 52 6.47 22.27 -1.67
CA MET A 52 7.83 22.58 -1.23
C MET A 52 8.49 23.60 -2.16
N ALA A 53 8.38 23.43 -3.48
CA ALA A 53 8.97 24.35 -4.45
C ALA A 53 8.30 25.74 -4.44
N ARG A 54 6.96 25.79 -4.33
CA ARG A 54 6.20 27.05 -4.33
C ARG A 54 6.40 27.86 -3.05
N GLN A 55 6.41 27.20 -1.91
CA GLN A 55 6.43 27.86 -0.59
C GLN A 55 7.82 27.88 0.05
N ARG A 56 8.82 27.23 -0.57
CA ARG A 56 10.18 27.07 -0.04
C ARG A 56 10.19 26.53 1.38
N CYS A 57 9.38 25.51 1.63
CA CYS A 57 9.19 24.91 2.94
C CYS A 57 9.72 23.48 3.01
N SER A 58 9.78 22.93 4.22
CA SER A 58 10.19 21.55 4.44
C SER A 58 9.13 20.56 3.97
N HIS A 59 9.49 19.28 3.89
CA HIS A 59 8.54 18.22 3.55
C HIS A 59 7.39 18.11 4.57
N GLU A 60 7.69 18.28 5.86
CA GLU A 60 6.69 18.23 6.93
C GLU A 60 5.70 19.39 6.81
N ASP A 61 6.20 20.60 6.59
CA ASP A 61 5.36 21.79 6.38
C ASP A 61 4.48 21.63 5.15
N ALA A 62 5.04 21.09 4.05
CA ALA A 62 4.28 20.85 2.83
C ALA A 62 3.17 19.81 3.04
N LEU A 63 3.43 18.74 3.79
CA LEU A 63 2.38 17.78 4.18
C LEU A 63 1.32 18.44 5.05
N GLN A 64 1.72 19.34 5.96
CA GLN A 64 0.78 20.05 6.81
C GLN A 64 -0.15 20.96 5.97
N VAL A 65 0.40 21.68 5.00
CA VAL A 65 -0.39 22.47 4.04
C VAL A 65 -1.40 21.62 3.28
N LEU A 66 -1.01 20.42 2.83
CA LEU A 66 -1.92 19.50 2.15
C LEU A 66 -3.04 19.01 3.09
N ARG A 67 -2.71 18.65 4.34
CA ARG A 67 -3.71 18.27 5.35
C ARG A 67 -4.69 19.39 5.65
N ASP A 68 -4.18 20.61 5.82
CA ASP A 68 -5.04 21.77 6.08
C ASP A 68 -5.95 22.07 4.89
N THR A 69 -5.45 21.87 3.66
CA THR A 69 -6.24 22.01 2.43
C THR A 69 -7.33 20.95 2.32
N ALA A 70 -7.00 19.69 2.61
CA ALA A 70 -7.97 18.59 2.67
C ALA A 70 -9.03 18.83 3.75
N ALA A 71 -8.62 19.26 4.94
CA ALA A 71 -9.54 19.58 6.04
C ALA A 71 -10.49 20.74 5.69
N ARG A 72 -9.99 21.81 5.06
CA ARG A 72 -10.83 22.94 4.61
C ARG A 72 -11.82 22.57 3.51
N SER A 73 -11.46 21.63 2.65
CA SER A 73 -12.32 21.17 1.54
C SER A 73 -13.24 20.01 1.93
N GLY A 74 -13.06 19.41 3.11
CA GLY A 74 -13.78 18.20 3.52
C GLY A 74 -13.47 16.97 2.65
N ALA A 75 -12.37 17.03 1.90
CA ALA A 75 -11.97 16.00 0.95
C ALA A 75 -10.93 15.06 1.56
N PRO A 76 -10.84 13.80 1.10
CA PRO A 76 -9.73 12.93 1.44
C PRO A 76 -8.40 13.54 0.92
N LEU A 77 -7.29 13.20 1.59
CA LEU A 77 -5.98 13.80 1.32
C LEU A 77 -5.50 13.63 -0.14
N HIS A 78 -5.89 12.54 -0.79
CA HIS A 78 -5.54 12.28 -2.19
C HIS A 78 -6.23 13.25 -3.15
N ASP A 79 -7.51 13.55 -2.96
CA ASP A 79 -8.26 14.51 -3.78
C ASP A 79 -7.68 15.92 -3.66
N ALA A 80 -7.26 16.30 -2.44
CA ALA A 80 -6.57 17.57 -2.22
C ALA A 80 -5.21 17.62 -2.92
N ALA A 81 -4.46 16.51 -2.93
CA ALA A 81 -3.20 16.40 -3.65
C ALA A 81 -3.40 16.49 -5.19
N ASP A 82 -4.41 15.81 -5.71
CA ASP A 82 -4.79 15.87 -7.13
C ASP A 82 -5.18 17.29 -7.55
N THR A 83 -5.95 17.99 -6.71
CA THR A 83 -6.34 19.38 -6.94
C THR A 83 -5.10 20.27 -7.04
N VAL A 84 -4.14 20.13 -6.12
CA VAL A 84 -2.88 20.90 -6.14
C VAL A 84 -2.06 20.62 -7.41
N VAL A 85 -1.99 19.36 -7.85
CA VAL A 85 -1.29 18.99 -9.09
C VAL A 85 -2.02 19.60 -10.29
N GLN A 86 -3.35 19.56 -10.32
CA GLN A 86 -4.16 20.09 -11.41
C GLN A 86 -4.08 21.61 -11.51
N GLU A 87 -4.10 22.34 -10.40
CA GLU A 87 -3.94 23.80 -10.38
C GLU A 87 -2.61 24.25 -11.00
N VAL A 88 -1.54 23.47 -10.82
CA VAL A 88 -0.20 23.83 -11.28
C VAL A 88 0.09 23.34 -12.70
N THR A 89 -0.39 22.14 -13.05
CA THR A 89 -0.06 21.50 -14.33
C THR A 89 -1.15 21.68 -15.39
N GLY A 90 -2.37 22.07 -15.01
CA GLY A 90 -3.53 22.13 -15.88
C GLY A 90 -4.13 20.77 -16.22
N ALA A 91 -3.60 19.68 -15.67
CA ALA A 91 -4.07 18.31 -15.88
C ALA A 91 -4.21 17.60 -14.53
N THR A 92 -5.17 16.68 -14.39
CA THR A 92 -5.22 15.80 -13.21
C THR A 92 -3.91 15.03 -13.10
N ALA A 93 -3.49 14.67 -11.87
CA ALA A 93 -2.26 13.92 -11.70
C ALA A 93 -2.27 12.68 -12.60
N THR A 94 -1.18 12.48 -13.35
CA THR A 94 -1.08 11.32 -14.21
C THR A 94 -1.03 10.09 -13.31
N PRO A 95 -1.96 9.13 -13.45
CA PRO A 95 -1.91 7.90 -12.68
C PRO A 95 -0.53 7.26 -12.87
N PRO A 96 0.16 6.88 -11.79
CA PRO A 96 1.49 6.33 -11.93
C PRO A 96 1.45 5.08 -12.81
N ALA A 97 2.50 4.88 -13.58
CA ALA A 97 2.63 3.67 -14.39
C ALA A 97 2.41 2.44 -13.51
N PRO A 98 1.65 1.44 -13.99
CA PRO A 98 1.33 0.27 -13.18
C PRO A 98 2.62 -0.37 -12.68
N PHE A 99 2.69 -0.64 -11.38
CA PHE A 99 3.86 -1.30 -10.80
C PHE A 99 4.02 -2.69 -11.40
N ILE A 100 5.05 -2.86 -12.22
CA ILE A 100 5.45 -4.14 -12.82
C ILE A 100 6.46 -4.79 -11.88
N PRO A 101 6.08 -5.86 -11.15
CA PRO A 101 7.02 -6.57 -10.29
C PRO A 101 8.17 -7.14 -11.12
N ARG A 102 9.40 -7.02 -10.61
CA ARG A 102 10.57 -7.65 -11.24
C ARG A 102 10.34 -9.15 -11.30
N ARG A 103 10.55 -9.76 -12.48
CA ARG A 103 10.52 -11.22 -12.62
C ARG A 103 11.57 -11.81 -11.68
N PRO A 104 11.23 -12.81 -10.84
CA PRO A 104 12.23 -13.47 -10.01
C PRO A 104 13.30 -14.10 -10.91
N PRO A 105 14.58 -14.12 -10.48
CA PRO A 105 15.64 -14.78 -11.23
C PRO A 105 15.23 -16.24 -11.48
N ARG A 106 15.40 -16.72 -12.72
CA ARG A 106 15.18 -18.14 -13.01
C ARG A 106 16.21 -18.92 -12.19
N THR A 107 15.75 -19.71 -11.23
CA THR A 107 16.61 -20.68 -10.56
C THR A 107 17.22 -21.55 -11.66
N PRO A 108 18.55 -21.69 -11.74
CA PRO A 108 19.16 -22.59 -12.70
C PRO A 108 18.58 -23.99 -12.45
N ALA A 109 18.06 -24.61 -13.50
CA ALA A 109 17.57 -25.99 -13.44
C ALA A 109 18.69 -26.86 -12.89
N GLN A 110 18.45 -27.46 -11.73
CA GLN A 110 19.35 -28.44 -11.16
C GLN A 110 19.43 -29.60 -12.16
N HIS A 111 20.52 -29.66 -12.91
CA HIS A 111 20.92 -30.84 -13.65
C HIS A 111 21.55 -31.79 -12.63
N THR A 112 20.80 -32.74 -12.10
CA THR A 112 21.31 -34.08 -11.74
C THR A 112 20.15 -35.06 -11.62
#